data_AF-A0A7L4R1A8-F1
#
_entry.id   AF-A0A7L4R1A8-F1
#
_cell.length_a   1.000
_cell.length_b   1.000
_cell.length_c   1.000
_cell.angle_alpha   90.00
_cell.angle_beta   90.00
_cell.angle_gamma   90.00
#
_symmetry.space_group_name_H-M   'P 1'
#
loop_
_entity.id
_entity.type
_entity.pdbx_description
1 polymer ?
#
loop_
_entity_poly.entity_id
_entity_poly.type
_entity_poly.pdbx_seq_one_letter_code
_entity_poly.pdbx_strand_id
1 'polypeptide(L)'
;MTIGLGAALMAIGAGTAVGFSAIGAGIGVGITGASASGVTSERPEKFGAALIFSAIPQTQAIYGLLVAVLILLSGGFFGGITGEIPIAAGLAGLGAGLAVGIAGLSSIGQGIAASSGIAVTAQKPEMFGKGVVFSAICETQAIYGLLVAVLLLVFSGLLSGNYTITVAVGLAAIGCGLSIGLAGISAIGQGIAASAGIGATAENPELFGKGVVFAAICETQAIYGLLVAILLMSFTGMFTGELITTLAAGVVAIGCGVAVGFAGFSAIGQGIAAAAGIGATAEKPEIFGKGIVFAAICETQAIYGLLVAILLMAFTGLITNDMTMTLAVGFAAIGGGLAVGLAGLSAIGQGIAGASGIAATSENEAMFGKGVVFAAVCETQAIYGLLVAILMMAFTGIITGDFVTTVSVGIASIGAGLAVGLGGFSAIGQGITCASGIAATSRHPEAMGRSLVFAAMSETFAIFGLLVAILILFGLGIFSL
;
A
#
# COMPACT_ATOMS: atom_id res chain seq x y z
N MET A 1 -12.31 -31.71 22.97
CA MET A 1 -12.59 -30.32 22.59
C MET A 1 -12.38 -30.21 21.09
N THR A 2 -13.45 -30.20 20.30
CA THR A 2 -13.37 -29.99 18.85
C THR A 2 -13.37 -28.49 18.59
N ILE A 3 -12.22 -27.94 18.21
CA ILE A 3 -12.11 -26.54 17.81
C ILE A 3 -12.70 -26.42 16.41
N GLY A 4 -13.76 -25.62 16.25
CA GLY A 4 -14.39 -25.34 14.96
C GLY A 4 -13.54 -24.40 14.09
N LEU A 5 -13.79 -24.40 12.77
CA LEU A 5 -13.02 -23.59 11.82
C LEU A 5 -13.13 -22.08 12.09
N GLY A 6 -14.28 -21.59 12.55
CA GLY A 6 -14.45 -20.17 12.92
C GLY A 6 -13.51 -19.75 14.06
N ALA A 7 -13.37 -20.60 15.09
CA ALA A 7 -12.42 -20.35 16.18
C ALA A 7 -10.97 -20.38 15.68
N ALA A 8 -10.61 -21.34 14.82
CA ALA A 8 -9.28 -21.40 14.22
C ALA A 8 -8.96 -20.12 13.42
N LEU A 9 -9.90 -19.61 12.63
CA LEU A 9 -9.75 -18.37 11.87
C LEU A 9 -9.59 -17.13 12.78
N MET A 10 -10.32 -17.05 13.90
CA MET A 10 -10.12 -15.99 14.90
C MET A 10 -8.72 -16.07 15.53
N ALA A 11 -8.24 -17.27 15.85
CA ALA A 11 -6.89 -17.44 16.39
C ALA A 11 -5.82 -17.01 15.37
N ILE A 12 -6.01 -17.31 14.08
CA ILE A 12 -5.15 -16.81 13.00
C ILE A 12 -5.26 -15.28 12.89
N GLY A 13 -6.46 -14.71 13.02
CA GLY A 13 -6.67 -13.25 13.05
C GLY A 13 -5.91 -12.57 14.18
N ALA A 14 -6.00 -13.09 15.40
CA ALA A 14 -5.24 -12.59 16.55
C ALA A 14 -3.71 -12.75 16.35
N GLY A 15 -3.28 -13.89 15.81
CA GLY A 15 -1.88 -14.15 15.51
C GLY A 15 -1.31 -13.23 14.42
N THR A 16 -2.08 -12.97 13.36
CA THR A 16 -1.69 -12.04 12.27
C THR A 16 -1.67 -10.59 12.75
N ALA A 17 -2.62 -10.18 13.60
CA ALA A 17 -2.63 -8.86 14.22
C ALA A 17 -1.32 -8.59 14.99
N VAL A 18 -0.97 -9.47 15.93
CA VAL A 18 0.26 -9.28 16.74
C VAL A 18 1.51 -9.53 15.89
N GLY A 19 1.52 -10.57 15.07
CA GLY A 19 2.71 -11.00 14.32
C GLY A 19 3.24 -9.92 13.38
N PHE A 20 2.41 -9.38 12.49
CA PHE A 20 2.84 -8.35 11.56
C PHE A 20 3.14 -7.01 12.25
N SER A 21 2.32 -6.59 13.22
CA SER A 21 2.58 -5.37 13.98
C SER A 21 3.88 -5.46 14.80
N ALA A 22 4.20 -6.63 15.36
CA ALA A 22 5.45 -6.86 16.09
C ALA A 22 6.67 -6.87 15.16
N ILE A 23 6.55 -7.40 13.92
CA ILE A 23 7.61 -7.30 12.91
C ILE A 23 7.87 -5.83 12.59
N GLY A 24 6.82 -5.05 12.31
CA GLY A 24 6.95 -3.62 12.02
C GLY A 24 7.63 -2.87 13.16
N ALA A 25 7.09 -2.99 14.38
CA ALA A 25 7.63 -2.37 15.57
C ALA A 25 9.06 -2.81 15.89
N GLY A 26 9.36 -4.10 15.79
CA GLY A 26 10.71 -4.63 16.02
C GLY A 26 11.74 -4.04 15.05
N ILE A 27 11.40 -3.94 13.76
CA ILE A 27 12.28 -3.32 12.76
C ILE A 27 12.40 -1.81 13.01
N GLY A 28 11.29 -1.11 13.24
CA GLY A 28 11.28 0.33 13.50
C GLY A 28 12.09 0.71 14.74
N VAL A 29 11.88 -0.01 15.85
CA VAL A 29 12.66 0.15 17.09
C VAL A 29 14.13 -0.22 16.88
N GLY A 30 14.42 -1.25 16.09
CA GLY A 30 15.80 -1.62 15.74
C GLY A 30 16.54 -0.50 14.99
N ILE A 31 15.87 0.15 14.02
CA ILE A 31 16.41 1.30 13.28
C ILE A 31 16.71 2.46 14.23
N THR A 32 15.76 2.83 15.10
CA THR A 32 15.98 3.89 16.10
C THR A 32 17.02 3.50 17.15
N GLY A 33 17.07 2.23 17.54
CA GLY A 33 17.98 1.70 18.55
C GLY A 33 19.43 1.78 18.09
N ALA A 34 19.71 1.46 16.82
CA ALA A 34 21.04 1.63 16.25
C ALA A 34 21.52 3.10 16.31
N SER A 35 20.65 4.05 15.94
CA SER A 35 20.95 5.48 16.04
C SER A 35 21.07 5.97 17.48
N ALA A 36 20.20 5.51 18.37
CA ALA A 36 20.23 5.82 19.79
C ALA A 36 21.53 5.33 20.42
N SER A 37 21.96 4.10 20.13
CA SER A 37 23.22 3.55 20.64
C SER A 37 24.43 4.37 20.18
N GLY A 38 24.49 4.75 18.91
CA GLY A 38 25.59 5.59 18.39
C GLY A 38 25.62 6.98 19.02
N VAL A 39 24.46 7.63 19.16
CA VAL A 39 24.38 8.95 19.80
C VAL A 39 24.70 8.87 21.30
N THR A 40 24.17 7.88 22.01
CA THR A 40 24.32 7.80 23.48
C THR A 40 25.68 7.30 23.91
N SER A 41 26.43 6.58 23.07
CA SER A 41 27.83 6.23 23.34
C SER A 41 28.75 7.45 23.36
N GLU A 42 28.45 8.46 22.55
CA GLU A 42 29.23 9.71 22.51
C GLU A 42 28.64 10.79 23.44
N ARG A 43 27.32 10.82 23.60
CA ARG A 43 26.58 11.82 24.37
C ARG A 43 25.54 11.18 25.31
N PRO A 44 25.96 10.66 26.48
CA PRO A 44 25.07 9.96 27.41
C PRO A 44 23.89 10.81 27.90
N GLU A 45 24.06 12.13 28.00
CA GLU A 45 23.02 13.08 28.39
C GLU A 45 21.84 13.15 27.40
N LYS A 46 22.02 12.66 26.17
CA LYS A 46 20.96 12.60 25.14
C LYS A 46 20.08 11.35 25.25
N PHE A 47 20.33 10.47 26.23
CA PHE A 47 19.58 9.23 26.43
C PHE A 47 18.06 9.45 26.49
N GLY A 48 17.58 10.45 27.23
CA GLY A 48 16.15 10.73 27.35
C GLY A 48 15.47 11.06 26.01
N ALA A 49 16.09 11.91 25.20
CA ALA A 49 15.56 12.25 23.88
C ALA A 49 15.60 11.05 22.92
N ALA A 50 16.71 10.29 22.94
CA ALA A 50 16.86 9.09 22.12
C ALA A 50 15.84 7.99 22.51
N LEU A 51 15.52 7.86 23.80
CA LEU A 51 14.51 6.94 24.30
C LEU A 51 13.12 7.31 23.79
N ILE A 52 12.76 8.59 23.78
CA ILE A 52 11.46 9.04 23.27
C ILE A 52 11.31 8.68 21.79
N PHE A 53 12.30 9.01 20.96
CA PHE A 53 12.26 8.64 19.53
C PHE A 53 12.24 7.12 19.32
N SER A 54 12.90 6.34 20.18
CA SER A 54 12.85 4.86 20.11
C SER A 54 11.53 4.27 20.61
N ALA A 55 10.72 5.04 21.33
CA ALA A 55 9.39 4.64 21.78
C ALA A 55 8.32 4.90 20.73
N ILE A 56 8.53 5.87 19.83
CA ILE A 56 7.56 6.24 18.80
C ILE A 56 7.14 5.03 17.94
N PRO A 57 8.05 4.21 17.38
CA PRO A 57 7.67 3.05 16.55
C PRO A 57 7.03 1.87 17.32
N GLN A 58 6.84 1.97 18.63
CA GLN A 58 6.26 0.88 19.43
C GLN A 58 4.72 0.86 19.41
N THR A 59 4.07 1.98 19.05
CA THR A 59 2.62 2.14 19.11
C THR A 59 1.88 1.11 18.27
N GLN A 60 2.43 0.73 17.11
CA GLN A 60 1.83 -0.25 16.20
C GLN A 60 1.70 -1.63 16.84
N ALA A 61 2.69 -2.07 17.63
CA ALA A 61 2.61 -3.33 18.35
C ALA A 61 1.51 -3.31 19.42
N ILE A 62 1.28 -2.15 20.06
CA ILE A 62 0.20 -1.97 21.04
C ILE A 62 -1.15 -2.09 20.35
N TYR A 63 -1.32 -1.54 19.14
CA TYR A 63 -2.56 -1.67 18.37
C TYR A 63 -2.81 -3.11 17.93
N GLY A 64 -1.79 -3.81 17.43
CA GLY A 64 -1.89 -5.24 17.08
C GLY A 64 -2.25 -6.10 18.28
N LEU A 65 -1.62 -5.84 19.44
CA LEU A 65 -1.94 -6.53 20.70
C LEU A 65 -3.37 -6.26 21.16
N LEU A 66 -3.81 -5.00 21.12
CA LEU A 66 -5.17 -4.61 21.49
C LEU A 66 -6.20 -5.39 20.67
N VAL A 67 -6.08 -5.37 19.34
CA VAL A 67 -7.01 -6.05 18.44
C VAL A 67 -6.95 -7.57 18.63
N ALA A 68 -5.77 -8.16 18.82
CA ALA A 68 -5.65 -9.58 19.10
C ALA A 68 -6.35 -9.98 20.40
N VAL A 69 -6.18 -9.20 21.47
CA VAL A 69 -6.87 -9.43 22.74
C VAL A 69 -8.38 -9.31 22.55
N LEU A 70 -8.87 -8.31 21.81
CA LEU A 70 -10.30 -8.18 21.51
C LEU A 70 -10.85 -9.38 20.73
N ILE A 71 -10.13 -9.86 19.70
CA ILE A 71 -10.52 -11.07 18.94
C ILE A 71 -10.59 -12.30 19.85
N LEU A 72 -9.57 -12.51 20.70
CA LEU A 72 -9.52 -13.66 21.61
C LEU A 72 -10.59 -13.60 22.70
N LEU A 73 -10.90 -12.41 23.21
CA LEU A 73 -12.00 -12.19 24.15
C LEU A 73 -13.35 -12.51 23.49
N SER A 74 -13.59 -11.98 22.29
CA SER A 74 -14.81 -12.25 21.51
C SER A 74 -15.00 -13.74 21.20
N GLY A 75 -13.90 -14.47 20.94
CA GLY A 75 -13.93 -15.90 20.69
C GLY A 75 -14.00 -16.79 21.94
N GLY A 76 -14.05 -16.22 23.15
CA GLY A 76 -14.11 -17.00 24.39
C GLY A 76 -12.85 -17.78 24.74
N PHE A 77 -11.68 -17.40 24.19
CA PHE A 77 -10.43 -18.15 24.36
C PHE A 77 -9.92 -18.19 25.81
N PHE A 78 -10.27 -17.19 26.63
CA PHE A 78 -9.80 -17.08 28.03
C PHE A 78 -10.66 -17.86 29.05
N GLY A 79 -11.93 -18.15 28.72
CA GLY A 79 -12.87 -18.85 29.60
C GLY A 79 -13.22 -20.27 29.15
N GLY A 80 -12.67 -20.70 28.01
CA GLY A 80 -13.07 -21.91 27.30
C GLY A 80 -14.16 -21.60 26.27
N ILE A 81 -13.99 -22.13 25.05
CA ILE A 81 -14.92 -21.89 23.94
C ILE A 81 -16.25 -22.62 24.22
N THR A 82 -17.25 -21.88 24.69
CA THR A 82 -18.60 -22.39 25.00
C THR A 82 -19.53 -22.20 23.80
N GLY A 83 -19.33 -22.99 22.74
CA GLY A 83 -20.20 -22.98 21.55
C GLY A 83 -19.44 -23.02 20.23
N GLU A 84 -20.16 -23.17 19.14
CA GLU A 84 -19.58 -23.13 17.79
C GLU A 84 -19.50 -21.68 17.30
N ILE A 85 -18.28 -21.22 16.98
CA ILE A 85 -18.05 -19.91 16.39
C ILE A 85 -18.32 -20.01 14.88
N PRO A 86 -19.23 -19.20 14.30
CA PRO A 86 -19.51 -19.22 12.87
C PRO A 86 -18.27 -18.88 12.04
N ILE A 87 -18.12 -19.52 10.88
CA ILE A 87 -17.01 -19.25 9.94
C ILE A 87 -16.98 -17.76 9.54
N ALA A 88 -18.15 -17.15 9.34
CA ALA A 88 -18.29 -15.73 9.03
C ALA A 88 -17.59 -14.84 10.06
N ALA A 89 -17.85 -15.09 11.35
CA ALA A 89 -17.23 -14.39 12.48
C ALA A 89 -15.70 -14.61 12.51
N GLY A 90 -15.26 -15.83 12.21
CA GLY A 90 -13.83 -16.15 12.06
C GLY A 90 -13.14 -15.38 10.95
N LEU A 91 -13.77 -15.29 9.77
CA LEU A 91 -13.25 -14.52 8.63
C LEU A 91 -13.19 -13.01 8.93
N ALA A 92 -14.18 -12.47 9.65
CA ALA A 92 -14.15 -11.08 10.10
C ALA A 92 -13.02 -10.81 11.11
N GLY A 93 -12.78 -11.72 12.05
CA GLY A 93 -11.64 -11.66 12.95
C GLY A 93 -10.29 -11.71 12.21
N LEU A 94 -10.19 -12.54 11.17
CA LEU A 94 -9.03 -12.57 10.28
C LEU A 94 -8.87 -11.25 9.51
N GLY A 95 -9.95 -10.70 8.95
CA GLY A 95 -9.95 -9.40 8.27
C GLY A 95 -9.48 -8.26 9.17
N ALA A 96 -9.97 -8.21 10.41
CA ALA A 96 -9.52 -7.24 11.42
C ALA A 96 -8.04 -7.42 11.77
N GLY A 97 -7.57 -8.67 11.87
CA GLY A 97 -6.16 -8.98 12.11
C GLY A 97 -5.24 -8.56 10.98
N LEU A 98 -5.65 -8.79 9.71
CA LEU A 98 -4.92 -8.32 8.54
C LEU A 98 -4.88 -6.79 8.45
N ALA A 99 -5.99 -6.11 8.79
CA ALA A 99 -6.09 -4.65 8.78
C ALA A 99 -5.05 -4.00 9.69
N VAL A 100 -5.03 -4.35 10.98
CA VAL A 100 -4.11 -3.76 11.96
C VAL A 100 -2.71 -4.34 11.85
N GLY A 101 -2.59 -5.63 11.55
CA GLY A 101 -1.33 -6.36 11.51
C GLY A 101 -0.43 -5.81 10.42
N ILE A 102 -0.91 -5.88 9.17
CA ILE A 102 -0.12 -5.44 8.01
C ILE A 102 0.07 -3.92 8.04
N ALA A 103 -0.95 -3.14 8.41
CA ALA A 103 -0.78 -1.70 8.60
C ALA A 103 0.26 -1.37 9.68
N GLY A 104 0.47 -2.26 10.66
CA GLY A 104 1.51 -2.13 11.68
C GLY A 104 2.95 -2.19 11.14
N LEU A 105 3.15 -2.65 9.90
CA LEU A 105 4.44 -2.53 9.20
C LEU A 105 4.81 -1.07 8.90
N SER A 106 3.86 -0.13 9.02
CA SER A 106 4.11 1.32 8.94
C SER A 106 5.17 1.82 9.92
N SER A 107 5.35 1.13 11.04
CA SER A 107 6.40 1.40 12.03
C SER A 107 7.82 1.43 11.45
N ILE A 108 8.07 0.73 10.32
CA ILE A 108 9.35 0.79 9.60
C ILE A 108 9.63 2.22 9.12
N GLY A 109 8.64 2.86 8.48
CA GLY A 109 8.76 4.25 8.02
C GLY A 109 8.92 5.23 9.16
N GLN A 110 8.15 5.02 10.24
CA GLN A 110 8.27 5.80 11.45
C GLN A 110 9.65 5.68 12.11
N GLY A 111 10.24 4.47 12.12
CA GLY A 111 11.60 4.22 12.60
C GLY A 111 12.66 4.95 11.77
N ILE A 112 12.50 4.99 10.44
CA ILE A 112 13.39 5.76 9.54
C ILE A 112 13.36 7.26 9.90
N ALA A 113 12.17 7.85 10.05
CA ALA A 113 12.03 9.25 10.42
C ALA A 113 12.57 9.52 11.84
N ALA A 114 12.20 8.69 12.82
CA ALA A 114 12.63 8.84 14.20
C ALA A 114 14.16 8.68 14.37
N SER A 115 14.80 7.80 13.60
CA SER A 115 16.26 7.66 13.55
C SER A 115 16.96 8.96 13.12
N SER A 116 16.45 9.62 12.08
CA SER A 116 16.93 10.96 11.69
C SER A 116 16.65 12.01 12.76
N GLY A 117 15.50 11.92 13.43
CA GLY A 117 15.14 12.74 14.59
C GLY A 117 16.17 12.63 15.72
N ILE A 118 16.61 11.42 16.04
CA ILE A 118 17.67 11.17 17.04
C ILE A 118 18.98 11.83 16.63
N ALA A 119 19.43 11.57 15.41
CA ALA A 119 20.71 12.08 14.90
C ALA A 119 20.76 13.61 14.89
N VAL A 120 19.69 14.26 14.41
CA VAL A 120 19.58 15.72 14.35
C VAL A 120 19.43 16.33 15.75
N THR A 121 18.53 15.79 16.58
CA THR A 121 18.30 16.33 17.93
C THR A 121 19.52 16.22 18.84
N ALA A 122 20.36 15.20 18.61
CA ALA A 122 21.63 15.05 19.32
C ALA A 122 22.57 16.24 19.10
N GLN A 123 22.47 16.92 17.95
CA GLN A 123 23.28 18.09 17.61
C GLN A 123 22.52 19.41 17.85
N LYS A 124 21.21 19.43 17.54
CA LYS A 124 20.32 20.61 17.62
C LYS A 124 19.09 20.29 18.49
N PRO A 125 19.15 20.48 19.82
CA PRO A 125 18.06 20.10 20.73
C PRO A 125 16.71 20.75 20.41
N GLU A 126 16.72 21.96 19.86
CA GLU A 126 15.54 22.70 19.40
C GLU A 126 14.77 22.00 18.26
N MET A 127 15.41 21.06 17.56
CA MET A 127 14.77 20.24 16.53
C MET A 127 13.91 19.12 17.10
N PHE A 128 13.96 18.83 18.40
CA PHE A 128 13.23 17.74 19.03
C PHE A 128 11.75 17.73 18.63
N GLY A 129 11.05 18.85 18.82
CA GLY A 129 9.61 18.95 18.52
C GLY A 129 9.30 18.74 17.04
N LYS A 130 10.12 19.33 16.14
CA LYS A 130 9.93 19.16 14.68
C LYS A 130 10.23 17.72 14.24
N GLY A 131 11.25 17.09 14.81
CA GLY A 131 11.59 15.68 14.57
C GLY A 131 10.49 14.74 15.03
N VAL A 132 9.88 15.00 16.18
CA VAL A 132 8.71 14.25 16.67
C VAL A 132 7.53 14.41 15.71
N VAL A 133 7.24 15.64 15.25
CA VAL A 133 6.16 15.86 14.27
C VAL A 133 6.41 15.03 13.01
N PHE A 134 7.57 15.14 12.37
CA PHE A 134 7.89 14.36 11.17
C PHE A 134 7.77 12.84 11.38
N SER A 135 8.18 12.35 12.54
CA SER A 135 8.06 10.93 12.88
C SER A 135 6.60 10.52 13.09
N ALA A 136 5.79 11.39 13.70
CA ALA A 136 4.38 11.13 14.00
C ALA A 136 3.47 11.16 12.78
N ILE A 137 3.82 11.84 11.68
CA ILE A 137 2.98 11.82 10.47
C ILE A 137 2.85 10.37 9.96
N CYS A 138 3.88 9.53 10.11
CA CYS A 138 3.87 8.12 9.68
C CYS A 138 2.95 7.22 10.54
N GLU A 139 2.35 7.76 11.60
CA GLU A 139 1.43 7.03 12.48
C GLU A 139 0.04 6.85 11.85
N THR A 140 -0.37 7.75 10.95
CA THR A 140 -1.77 7.81 10.48
C THR A 140 -2.21 6.52 9.79
N GLN A 141 -1.31 5.85 9.07
CA GLN A 141 -1.52 4.54 8.44
C GLN A 141 -1.89 3.45 9.45
N ALA A 142 -1.19 3.39 10.58
CA ALA A 142 -1.49 2.44 11.64
C ALA A 142 -2.84 2.73 12.30
N ILE A 143 -3.16 4.01 12.50
CA ILE A 143 -4.44 4.44 13.05
C ILE A 143 -5.58 4.07 12.11
N TYR A 144 -5.41 4.21 10.79
CA TYR A 144 -6.42 3.77 9.82
C TYR A 144 -6.60 2.25 9.84
N GLY A 145 -5.52 1.47 9.94
CA GLY A 145 -5.60 0.01 10.11
C GLY A 145 -6.32 -0.40 11.39
N LEU A 146 -6.02 0.27 12.51
CA LEU A 146 -6.72 0.09 13.78
C LEU A 146 -8.21 0.47 13.67
N LEU A 147 -8.53 1.59 13.02
CA LEU A 147 -9.90 2.04 12.80
C LEU A 147 -10.70 0.98 12.06
N VAL A 148 -10.19 0.50 10.91
CA VAL A 148 -10.87 -0.55 10.14
C VAL A 148 -10.99 -1.84 10.94
N ALA A 149 -9.96 -2.26 11.68
CA ALA A 149 -10.05 -3.43 12.54
C ALA A 149 -11.16 -3.29 13.58
N VAL A 150 -11.23 -2.16 14.29
CA VAL A 150 -12.30 -1.89 15.28
C VAL A 150 -13.68 -1.87 14.62
N LEU A 151 -13.83 -1.21 13.46
CA LEU A 151 -15.09 -1.20 12.72
C LEU A 151 -15.52 -2.61 12.33
N LEU A 152 -14.61 -3.44 11.82
CA LEU A 152 -14.91 -4.83 11.50
C LEU A 152 -15.37 -5.61 12.74
N LEU A 153 -14.69 -5.47 13.87
CA LEU A 153 -15.08 -6.15 15.12
C LEU A 153 -16.46 -5.70 15.65
N VAL A 154 -16.79 -4.41 15.51
CA VAL A 154 -18.07 -3.83 15.94
C VAL A 154 -19.20 -4.30 15.02
N PHE A 155 -19.07 -4.07 13.72
CA PHE A 155 -20.14 -4.30 12.75
C PHE A 155 -20.31 -5.77 12.36
N SER A 156 -19.32 -6.63 12.65
CA SER A 156 -19.49 -8.09 12.56
C SER A 156 -20.22 -8.70 13.76
N GLY A 157 -20.49 -7.91 14.80
CA GLY A 157 -21.03 -8.40 16.07
C GLY A 157 -20.04 -9.20 16.91
N LEU A 158 -18.73 -9.14 16.60
CA LEU A 158 -17.71 -9.86 17.39
C LEU A 158 -17.64 -9.31 18.82
N LEU A 159 -17.69 -8.00 19.00
CA LEU A 159 -17.62 -7.39 20.34
C LEU A 159 -18.91 -7.55 21.15
N SER A 160 -20.06 -7.73 20.49
CA SER A 160 -21.35 -7.91 21.17
C SER A 160 -21.66 -9.37 21.51
N GLY A 161 -20.89 -10.33 20.99
CA GLY A 161 -21.15 -11.76 21.12
C GLY A 161 -22.33 -12.26 20.27
N ASN A 162 -23.01 -11.38 19.54
CA ASN A 162 -24.10 -11.71 18.63
C ASN A 162 -23.56 -11.69 17.20
N TYR A 163 -23.14 -12.85 16.70
CA TYR A 163 -22.62 -12.97 15.34
C TYR A 163 -23.75 -12.75 14.31
N THR A 164 -23.79 -11.56 13.74
CA THR A 164 -24.84 -11.15 12.80
C THR A 164 -24.48 -11.43 11.34
N ILE A 165 -23.23 -11.79 11.03
CA ILE A 165 -22.71 -11.76 9.66
C ILE A 165 -22.78 -13.08 8.89
N THR A 166 -22.88 -12.95 7.55
CA THR A 166 -22.82 -14.05 6.59
C THR A 166 -21.38 -14.37 6.18
N VAL A 167 -21.15 -15.54 5.58
CA VAL A 167 -19.82 -15.93 5.07
C VAL A 167 -19.34 -14.97 3.96
N ALA A 168 -20.24 -14.46 3.13
CA ALA A 168 -19.92 -13.48 2.09
C ALA A 168 -19.39 -12.17 2.70
N VAL A 169 -20.02 -11.69 3.77
CA VAL A 169 -19.57 -10.53 4.54
C VAL A 169 -18.23 -10.81 5.23
N GLY A 170 -18.04 -12.02 5.77
CA GLY A 170 -16.76 -12.46 6.32
C GLY A 170 -15.61 -12.41 5.31
N LEU A 171 -15.83 -12.86 4.07
CA LEU A 171 -14.85 -12.72 2.99
C LEU A 171 -14.61 -11.25 2.62
N ALA A 172 -15.66 -10.42 2.61
CA ALA A 172 -15.51 -8.98 2.39
C ALA A 172 -14.68 -8.29 3.49
N ALA A 173 -14.76 -8.76 4.73
CA ALA A 173 -13.92 -8.27 5.82
C ALA A 173 -12.42 -8.55 5.56
N ILE A 174 -12.08 -9.68 4.92
CA ILE A 174 -10.71 -9.93 4.45
C ILE A 174 -10.31 -8.91 3.39
N GLY A 175 -11.20 -8.61 2.43
CA GLY A 175 -10.98 -7.54 1.45
C GLY A 175 -10.73 -6.17 2.09
N CYS A 176 -11.52 -5.81 3.10
CA CYS A 176 -11.32 -4.58 3.89
C CYS A 176 -9.95 -4.58 4.57
N GLY A 177 -9.57 -5.70 5.20
CA GLY A 177 -8.29 -5.84 5.89
C GLY A 177 -7.08 -5.77 4.96
N LEU A 178 -7.15 -6.41 3.79
CA LEU A 178 -6.10 -6.33 2.77
C LEU A 178 -5.99 -4.92 2.18
N SER A 179 -7.12 -4.24 1.97
CA SER A 179 -7.20 -2.88 1.44
C SER A 179 -6.37 -1.90 2.28
N ILE A 180 -6.70 -1.75 3.57
CA ILE A 180 -5.98 -0.82 4.44
C ILE A 180 -4.65 -1.39 4.94
N GLY A 181 -4.58 -2.70 5.19
CA GLY A 181 -3.39 -3.35 5.72
C GLY A 181 -2.20 -3.17 4.79
N LEU A 182 -2.35 -3.57 3.52
CA LEU A 182 -1.29 -3.44 2.51
C LEU A 182 -1.03 -1.96 2.16
N ALA A 183 -2.08 -1.14 2.03
CA ALA A 183 -1.91 0.29 1.77
C ALA A 183 -1.18 1.01 2.90
N GLY A 184 -1.28 0.54 4.15
CA GLY A 184 -0.57 1.09 5.30
C GLY A 184 0.95 0.99 5.21
N ILE A 185 1.49 0.17 4.31
CA ILE A 185 2.93 0.10 4.06
C ILE A 185 3.44 1.38 3.34
N SER A 186 2.53 2.23 2.86
CA SER A 186 2.86 3.55 2.31
C SER A 186 3.66 4.43 3.28
N ALA A 187 3.53 4.19 4.59
CA ALA A 187 4.31 4.87 5.62
C ALA A 187 5.82 4.71 5.45
N ILE A 188 6.32 3.66 4.78
CA ILE A 188 7.76 3.54 4.48
C ILE A 188 8.23 4.70 3.58
N GLY A 189 7.49 4.97 2.50
CA GLY A 189 7.78 6.11 1.62
C GLY A 189 7.68 7.44 2.35
N GLN A 190 6.65 7.58 3.16
CA GLN A 190 6.47 8.76 4.00
C GLN A 190 7.61 8.94 5.01
N GLY A 191 8.12 7.87 5.60
CA GLY A 191 9.27 7.86 6.50
C GLY A 191 10.56 8.32 5.82
N ILE A 192 10.78 7.90 4.57
CA ILE A 192 11.90 8.36 3.73
C ILE A 192 11.81 9.87 3.50
N ALA A 193 10.63 10.37 3.11
CA ALA A 193 10.41 11.80 2.91
C ALA A 193 10.54 12.59 4.23
N ALA A 194 9.97 12.08 5.33
CA ALA A 194 10.05 12.69 6.65
C ALA A 194 11.50 12.75 7.17
N SER A 195 12.29 11.69 6.97
CA SER A 195 13.73 11.67 7.30
C SER A 195 14.50 12.77 6.57
N ALA A 196 14.29 12.92 5.26
CA ALA A 196 14.88 14.02 4.49
C ALA A 196 14.37 15.39 4.98
N GLY A 197 13.09 15.50 5.31
CA GLY A 197 12.47 16.69 5.88
C GLY A 197 13.10 17.11 7.21
N ILE A 198 13.40 16.16 8.10
CA ILE A 198 14.09 16.42 9.37
C ILE A 198 15.49 16.98 9.10
N GLY A 199 16.26 16.36 8.19
CA GLY A 199 17.59 16.82 7.82
C GLY A 199 17.58 18.23 7.25
N ALA A 200 16.76 18.48 6.23
CA ALA A 200 16.64 19.80 5.59
C ALA A 200 16.16 20.88 6.57
N THR A 201 15.20 20.56 7.44
CA THR A 201 14.71 21.51 8.44
C THR A 201 15.75 21.83 9.51
N ALA A 202 16.63 20.87 9.82
CA ALA A 202 17.74 21.10 10.74
C ALA A 202 18.69 22.16 10.19
N GLU A 203 18.91 22.19 8.88
CA GLU A 203 19.76 23.19 8.21
C GLU A 203 19.03 24.53 8.06
N ASN A 204 17.78 24.49 7.57
CA ASN A 204 16.95 25.68 7.41
C ASN A 204 15.54 25.46 8.02
N PRO A 205 15.24 26.08 9.18
CA PRO A 205 13.96 25.97 9.86
C PRO A 205 12.72 26.34 9.02
N GLU A 206 12.87 27.18 7.98
CA GLU A 206 11.78 27.59 7.08
C GLU A 206 11.32 26.45 6.15
N LEU A 207 12.17 25.45 5.93
CA LEU A 207 11.84 24.28 5.12
C LEU A 207 10.90 23.31 5.82
N PHE A 208 10.61 23.51 7.10
CA PHE A 208 9.70 22.65 7.88
C PHE A 208 8.38 22.42 7.15
N GLY A 209 7.70 23.50 6.74
CA GLY A 209 6.41 23.39 6.05
C GLY A 209 6.53 22.65 4.71
N LYS A 210 7.56 22.94 3.93
CA LYS A 210 7.80 22.28 2.63
C LYS A 210 8.11 20.80 2.78
N GLY A 211 8.92 20.43 3.78
CA GLY A 211 9.22 19.05 4.12
C GLY A 211 7.98 18.28 4.55
N VAL A 212 7.13 18.89 5.38
CA VAL A 212 5.85 18.30 5.80
C VAL A 212 4.93 18.07 4.60
N VAL A 213 4.84 19.03 3.67
CA VAL A 213 4.05 18.85 2.44
C VAL A 213 4.54 17.64 1.64
N PHE A 214 5.86 17.53 1.39
CA PHE A 214 6.43 16.39 0.67
C PHE A 214 6.17 15.05 1.36
N ALA A 215 6.28 15.00 2.69
CA ALA A 215 5.96 13.80 3.45
C ALA A 215 4.47 13.44 3.33
N ALA A 216 3.57 14.43 3.48
CA ALA A 216 2.13 14.22 3.46
C ALA A 216 1.58 13.71 2.12
N ILE A 217 2.25 13.97 0.98
CA ILE A 217 1.75 13.45 -0.31
C ILE A 217 1.76 11.90 -0.35
N CYS A 218 2.64 11.25 0.43
CA CYS A 218 2.71 9.79 0.56
C CYS A 218 1.55 9.20 1.40
N GLU A 219 0.71 10.04 2.01
CA GLU A 219 -0.44 9.60 2.82
C GLU A 219 -1.63 9.19 1.94
N THR A 220 -1.73 9.74 0.73
CA THR A 220 -2.86 9.55 -0.20
C THR A 220 -3.16 8.07 -0.47
N GLN A 221 -2.13 7.23 -0.59
CA GLN A 221 -2.24 5.78 -0.78
C GLN A 221 -3.04 5.09 0.34
N ALA A 222 -2.75 5.46 1.59
CA ALA A 222 -3.44 4.88 2.73
C ALA A 222 -4.88 5.39 2.83
N ILE A 223 -5.13 6.64 2.44
CA ILE A 223 -6.48 7.20 2.33
C ILE A 223 -7.30 6.44 1.30
N TYR A 224 -6.73 6.05 0.16
CA TYR A 224 -7.42 5.22 -0.83
C TYR A 224 -7.74 3.81 -0.30
N GLY A 225 -6.80 3.18 0.40
CA GLY A 225 -7.02 1.90 1.07
C GLY A 225 -8.11 1.97 2.14
N LEU A 226 -8.14 3.05 2.92
CA LEU A 226 -9.20 3.33 3.90
C LEU A 226 -10.54 3.53 3.21
N LEU A 227 -10.59 4.36 2.16
CA LEU A 227 -11.80 4.62 1.39
C LEU A 227 -12.41 3.33 0.86
N VAL A 228 -11.62 2.47 0.20
CA VAL A 228 -12.12 1.19 -0.31
C VAL A 228 -12.60 0.28 0.81
N ALA A 229 -11.92 0.22 1.96
CA ALA A 229 -12.41 -0.55 3.10
C ALA A 229 -13.78 -0.03 3.61
N ILE A 230 -13.97 1.29 3.71
CA ILE A 230 -15.25 1.90 4.08
C ILE A 230 -16.34 1.61 3.04
N LEU A 231 -16.03 1.72 1.75
CA LEU A 231 -16.98 1.42 0.67
C LEU A 231 -17.39 -0.07 0.70
N LEU A 232 -16.44 -0.99 0.88
CA LEU A 232 -16.73 -2.41 1.01
C LEU A 232 -17.63 -2.69 2.21
N MET A 233 -17.37 -2.10 3.38
CA MET A 233 -18.26 -2.24 4.55
C MET A 233 -19.67 -1.71 4.27
N SER A 234 -19.76 -0.56 3.58
CA SER A 234 -21.04 0.06 3.22
C SER A 234 -21.85 -0.82 2.27
N PHE A 235 -21.25 -1.28 1.18
CA PHE A 235 -21.96 -2.00 0.12
C PHE A 235 -22.13 -3.51 0.37
N THR A 236 -21.44 -4.06 1.37
CA THR A 236 -21.70 -5.44 1.84
C THR A 236 -22.76 -5.50 2.94
N GLY A 237 -23.30 -4.34 3.35
CA GLY A 237 -24.36 -4.23 4.34
C GLY A 237 -23.90 -4.25 5.80
N MET A 238 -22.58 -4.18 6.06
CA MET A 238 -22.08 -4.21 7.44
C MET A 238 -22.60 -3.04 8.28
N PHE A 239 -22.77 -1.85 7.68
CA PHE A 239 -23.31 -0.68 8.38
C PHE A 239 -24.84 -0.63 8.43
N THR A 240 -25.53 -1.20 7.43
CA THR A 240 -26.99 -1.13 7.31
C THR A 240 -27.71 -2.32 7.95
N GLY A 241 -27.02 -3.45 8.12
CA GLY A 241 -27.61 -4.72 8.55
C GLY A 241 -28.25 -5.53 7.41
N GLU A 242 -28.33 -4.97 6.19
CA GLU A 242 -28.80 -5.66 4.99
C GLU A 242 -27.66 -6.44 4.33
N LEU A 243 -27.32 -7.57 4.94
CA LEU A 243 -26.10 -8.30 4.62
C LEU A 243 -26.19 -9.06 3.30
N ILE A 244 -25.13 -8.95 2.49
CA ILE A 244 -24.96 -9.77 1.30
C ILE A 244 -24.85 -11.26 1.68
N THR A 245 -25.38 -12.13 0.82
CA THR A 245 -25.34 -13.60 1.03
C THR A 245 -24.51 -14.31 -0.05
N THR A 246 -24.28 -13.65 -1.19
CA THR A 246 -23.56 -14.22 -2.33
C THR A 246 -22.07 -14.29 -2.07
N LEU A 247 -21.51 -15.50 -2.01
CA LEU A 247 -20.06 -15.70 -1.78
C LEU A 247 -19.18 -14.97 -2.80
N ALA A 248 -19.61 -14.89 -4.05
CA ALA A 248 -18.89 -14.18 -5.11
C ALA A 248 -18.66 -12.71 -4.77
N ALA A 249 -19.61 -12.02 -4.13
CA ALA A 249 -19.46 -10.65 -3.68
C ALA A 249 -18.32 -10.50 -2.67
N GLY A 250 -18.20 -11.45 -1.74
CA GLY A 250 -17.08 -11.51 -0.79
C GLY A 250 -15.73 -11.74 -1.46
N VAL A 251 -15.67 -12.57 -2.51
CA VAL A 251 -14.43 -12.80 -3.28
C VAL A 251 -14.07 -11.56 -4.12
N VAL A 252 -15.05 -10.87 -4.71
CA VAL A 252 -14.81 -9.59 -5.40
C VAL A 252 -14.26 -8.54 -4.44
N ALA A 253 -14.77 -8.47 -3.21
CA ALA A 253 -14.25 -7.57 -2.18
C ALA A 253 -12.77 -7.83 -1.86
N ILE A 254 -12.32 -9.10 -1.87
CA ILE A 254 -10.89 -9.44 -1.79
C ILE A 254 -10.12 -8.88 -2.98
N GLY A 255 -10.66 -9.03 -4.20
CA GLY A 255 -10.09 -8.44 -5.42
C GLY A 255 -9.94 -6.92 -5.35
N CYS A 256 -10.94 -6.22 -4.83
CA CYS A 256 -10.88 -4.78 -4.58
C CYS A 256 -9.79 -4.41 -3.57
N GLY A 257 -9.70 -5.18 -2.47
CA GLY A 257 -8.71 -4.97 -1.42
C GLY A 257 -7.27 -5.17 -1.90
N VAL A 258 -6.99 -6.21 -2.70
CA VAL A 258 -5.64 -6.40 -3.25
C VAL A 258 -5.29 -5.37 -4.34
N ALA A 259 -6.28 -4.88 -5.10
CA ALA A 259 -6.07 -3.85 -6.12
C ALA A 259 -5.50 -2.56 -5.53
N VAL A 260 -6.20 -1.99 -4.54
CA VAL A 260 -5.78 -0.75 -3.89
C VAL A 260 -4.64 -1.00 -2.89
N GLY A 261 -4.67 -2.15 -2.20
CA GLY A 261 -3.70 -2.49 -1.16
C GLY A 261 -2.27 -2.58 -1.69
N PHE A 262 -2.03 -3.40 -2.73
CA PHE A 262 -0.71 -3.49 -3.35
C PHE A 262 -0.33 -2.21 -4.09
N ALA A 263 -1.29 -1.51 -4.73
CA ALA A 263 -1.02 -0.24 -5.36
C ALA A 263 -0.54 0.83 -4.35
N GLY A 264 -0.89 0.70 -3.08
CA GLY A 264 -0.41 1.56 -2.00
C GLY A 264 1.10 1.51 -1.75
N PHE A 265 1.79 0.45 -2.21
CA PHE A 265 3.26 0.40 -2.19
C PHE A 265 3.94 1.46 -3.07
N SER A 266 3.19 2.07 -4.00
CA SER A 266 3.68 3.15 -4.84
C SER A 266 4.24 4.34 -4.05
N ALA A 267 3.75 4.54 -2.82
CA ALA A 267 4.26 5.55 -1.91
C ALA A 267 5.75 5.41 -1.62
N ILE A 268 6.36 4.21 -1.70
CA ILE A 268 7.82 4.04 -1.53
C ILE A 268 8.57 4.84 -2.61
N GLY A 269 8.15 4.71 -3.86
CA GLY A 269 8.71 5.48 -4.98
C GLY A 269 8.45 6.97 -4.83
N GLN A 270 7.24 7.34 -4.44
CA GLN A 270 6.88 8.72 -4.14
C GLN A 270 7.74 9.32 -3.03
N GLY A 271 8.03 8.55 -1.98
CA GLY A 271 8.90 8.92 -0.86
C GLY A 271 10.34 9.17 -1.30
N ILE A 272 10.87 8.34 -2.21
CA ILE A 272 12.20 8.52 -2.80
C ILE A 272 12.27 9.83 -3.59
N ALA A 273 11.28 10.09 -4.47
CA ALA A 273 11.20 11.33 -5.23
C ALA A 273 10.98 12.55 -4.30
N ALA A 274 10.12 12.42 -3.29
CA ALA A 274 9.86 13.47 -2.31
C ALA A 274 11.11 13.81 -1.49
N ALA A 275 11.88 12.82 -1.04
CA ALA A 275 13.14 13.06 -0.33
C ALA A 275 14.16 13.82 -1.19
N ALA A 276 14.30 13.46 -2.47
CA ALA A 276 15.12 14.22 -3.41
C ALA A 276 14.58 15.64 -3.63
N GLY A 277 13.25 15.79 -3.70
CA GLY A 277 12.55 17.07 -3.79
C GLY A 277 12.84 17.99 -2.62
N ILE A 278 12.81 17.45 -1.39
CA ILE A 278 13.14 18.16 -0.16
C ILE A 278 14.61 18.63 -0.20
N GLY A 279 15.54 17.74 -0.53
CA GLY A 279 16.97 18.06 -0.62
C GLY A 279 17.25 19.16 -1.64
N ALA A 280 16.73 19.01 -2.87
CA ALA A 280 16.88 20.02 -3.92
C ALA A 280 16.22 21.35 -3.56
N THR A 281 15.08 21.32 -2.86
CA THR A 281 14.40 22.54 -2.37
C THR A 281 15.20 23.25 -1.29
N ALA A 282 15.98 22.51 -0.49
CA ALA A 282 16.84 23.08 0.52
C ALA A 282 17.95 23.94 -0.09
N GLU A 283 18.50 23.49 -1.22
CA GLU A 283 19.50 24.25 -1.98
C GLU A 283 18.88 25.35 -2.84
N LYS A 284 17.75 25.06 -3.51
CA LYS A 284 17.07 25.96 -4.44
C LYS A 284 15.55 25.95 -4.22
N PRO A 285 15.01 26.93 -3.46
CA PRO A 285 13.59 26.98 -3.09
C PRO A 285 12.60 26.95 -4.26
N GLU A 286 13.02 27.38 -5.45
CA GLU A 286 12.23 27.43 -6.69
C GLU A 286 11.90 26.03 -7.25
N ILE A 287 12.69 25.02 -6.88
CA ILE A 287 12.49 23.63 -7.33
C ILE A 287 11.28 22.99 -6.67
N PHE A 288 10.81 23.53 -5.54
CA PHE A 288 9.72 22.97 -4.76
C PHE A 288 8.55 22.46 -5.61
N GLY A 289 8.02 23.30 -6.50
CA GLY A 289 6.90 22.90 -7.37
C GLY A 289 7.27 21.79 -8.36
N LYS A 290 8.46 21.86 -8.97
CA LYS A 290 8.96 20.83 -9.91
C LYS A 290 9.21 19.50 -9.18
N GLY A 291 9.71 19.55 -7.94
CA GLY A 291 9.88 18.38 -7.07
C GLY A 291 8.54 17.72 -6.73
N ILE A 292 7.51 18.51 -6.43
CA ILE A 292 6.15 17.97 -6.21
C ILE A 292 5.66 17.25 -7.46
N VAL A 293 5.87 17.80 -8.65
CA VAL A 293 5.47 17.13 -9.90
C VAL A 293 6.12 15.74 -9.99
N PHE A 294 7.44 15.63 -9.82
CA PHE A 294 8.12 14.33 -9.86
C PHE A 294 7.59 13.33 -8.82
N ALA A 295 7.30 13.78 -7.59
CA ALA A 295 6.68 12.95 -6.58
C ALA A 295 5.25 12.52 -6.98
N ALA A 296 4.43 13.45 -7.48
CA ALA A 296 3.04 13.20 -7.84
C ALA A 296 2.86 12.25 -9.03
N ILE A 297 3.80 12.15 -9.97
CA ILE A 297 3.68 11.16 -11.06
C ILE A 297 3.63 9.74 -10.45
N CYS A 298 4.29 9.49 -9.31
CA CYS A 298 4.27 8.18 -8.63
C CYS A 298 2.92 7.85 -7.98
N GLU A 299 2.00 8.82 -7.90
CA GLU A 299 0.65 8.64 -7.36
C GLU A 299 -0.28 7.94 -8.35
N THR A 300 0.01 8.03 -9.66
CA THR A 300 -0.82 7.46 -10.73
C THR A 300 -1.10 5.97 -10.54
N GLN A 301 -0.12 5.21 -10.06
CA GLN A 301 -0.26 3.79 -9.74
C GLN A 301 -1.31 3.52 -8.65
N ALA A 302 -1.34 4.35 -7.61
CA ALA A 302 -2.33 4.25 -6.54
C ALA A 302 -3.73 4.57 -7.06
N ILE A 303 -3.83 5.57 -7.94
CA ILE A 303 -5.09 5.95 -8.60
C ILE A 303 -5.59 4.81 -9.48
N TYR A 304 -4.73 4.10 -10.21
CA TYR A 304 -5.13 2.93 -11.00
C TYR A 304 -5.68 1.80 -10.13
N GLY A 305 -5.05 1.52 -8.97
CA GLY A 305 -5.55 0.55 -8.00
C GLY A 305 -6.92 0.93 -7.44
N LEU A 306 -7.09 2.21 -7.05
CA LEU A 306 -8.37 2.75 -6.59
C LEU A 306 -9.45 2.67 -7.68
N LEU A 307 -9.12 3.06 -8.91
CA LEU A 307 -10.01 3.01 -10.06
C LEU A 307 -10.51 1.58 -10.27
N VAL A 308 -9.61 0.60 -10.36
CA VAL A 308 -10.00 -0.80 -10.56
C VAL A 308 -10.85 -1.32 -9.41
N ALA A 309 -10.55 -0.98 -8.16
CA ALA A 309 -11.41 -1.36 -7.03
C ALA A 309 -12.83 -0.80 -7.20
N ILE A 310 -12.98 0.48 -7.58
CA ILE A 310 -14.28 1.10 -7.82
C ILE A 310 -14.99 0.46 -9.01
N LEU A 311 -14.29 0.23 -10.12
CA LEU A 311 -14.86 -0.41 -11.32
C LEU A 311 -15.33 -1.83 -11.02
N LEU A 312 -14.55 -2.61 -10.26
CA LEU A 312 -14.96 -3.94 -9.82
C LEU A 312 -16.23 -3.86 -8.98
N MET A 313 -16.31 -2.98 -7.99
CA MET A 313 -17.52 -2.83 -7.17
C MET A 313 -18.73 -2.39 -8.00
N ALA A 314 -18.54 -1.46 -8.95
CA ALA A 314 -19.61 -0.95 -9.80
C ALA A 314 -20.12 -1.99 -10.79
N PHE A 315 -19.23 -2.59 -11.58
CA PHE A 315 -19.61 -3.46 -12.69
C PHE A 315 -19.95 -4.89 -12.28
N THR A 316 -19.50 -5.36 -11.11
CA THR A 316 -19.94 -6.67 -10.61
C THR A 316 -21.29 -6.61 -9.91
N GLY A 317 -21.84 -5.41 -9.69
CA GLY A 317 -23.15 -5.23 -9.06
C GLY A 317 -23.09 -5.09 -7.54
N LEU A 318 -21.90 -4.99 -6.94
CA LEU A 318 -21.74 -4.82 -5.51
C LEU A 318 -22.33 -3.48 -5.02
N ILE A 319 -22.20 -2.43 -5.82
CA ILE A 319 -22.77 -1.10 -5.50
C ILE A 319 -24.26 -1.05 -5.83
N THR A 320 -24.64 -1.59 -6.98
CA THR A 320 -25.98 -1.42 -7.56
C THR A 320 -27.00 -2.46 -7.08
N ASN A 321 -26.55 -3.61 -6.56
CA ASN A 321 -27.39 -4.73 -6.11
C ASN A 321 -28.40 -5.23 -7.16
N ASP A 322 -28.10 -5.04 -8.44
CA ASP A 322 -28.96 -5.37 -9.58
C ASP A 322 -28.53 -6.65 -10.32
N MET A 323 -27.35 -7.19 -10.01
CA MET A 323 -26.76 -8.35 -10.69
C MET A 323 -26.49 -9.52 -9.75
N THR A 324 -26.67 -10.74 -10.25
CA THR A 324 -26.34 -11.97 -9.51
C THR A 324 -24.94 -12.46 -9.87
N MET A 325 -23.99 -12.22 -8.97
CA MET A 325 -22.57 -12.52 -9.18
C MET A 325 -22.28 -14.03 -9.20
N THR A 326 -21.37 -14.47 -10.07
CA THR A 326 -20.84 -15.84 -10.09
C THR A 326 -19.47 -15.93 -9.43
N LEU A 327 -19.10 -17.10 -8.90
CA LEU A 327 -17.76 -17.30 -8.33
C LEU A 327 -16.64 -17.12 -9.36
N ALA A 328 -16.92 -17.34 -10.65
CA ALA A 328 -15.99 -17.07 -11.74
C ALA A 328 -15.57 -15.60 -11.78
N VAL A 329 -16.56 -14.70 -11.67
CA VAL A 329 -16.37 -13.25 -11.58
C VAL A 329 -15.57 -12.87 -10.34
N GLY A 330 -15.85 -13.52 -9.19
CA GLY A 330 -15.08 -13.33 -7.96
C GLY A 330 -13.58 -13.56 -8.15
N PHE A 331 -13.20 -14.71 -8.72
CA PHE A 331 -11.79 -15.02 -8.96
C PHE A 331 -11.16 -14.16 -10.07
N ALA A 332 -11.93 -13.80 -11.11
CA ALA A 332 -11.49 -12.84 -12.11
C ALA A 332 -11.21 -11.46 -11.49
N ALA A 333 -12.04 -11.00 -10.55
CA ALA A 333 -11.80 -9.76 -9.82
C ALA A 333 -10.51 -9.79 -8.98
N ILE A 334 -10.17 -10.94 -8.38
CA ILE A 334 -8.86 -11.13 -7.72
C ILE A 334 -7.72 -11.01 -8.73
N GLY A 335 -7.83 -11.67 -9.89
CA GLY A 335 -6.80 -11.57 -10.92
C GLY A 335 -6.63 -10.13 -11.45
N GLY A 336 -7.73 -9.41 -11.69
CA GLY A 336 -7.69 -8.01 -12.10
C GLY A 336 -7.09 -7.11 -11.03
N GLY A 337 -7.44 -7.34 -9.76
CA GLY A 337 -6.86 -6.62 -8.64
C GLY A 337 -5.36 -6.87 -8.45
N LEU A 338 -4.90 -8.12 -8.58
CA LEU A 338 -3.47 -8.44 -8.54
C LEU A 338 -2.72 -7.85 -9.73
N ALA A 339 -3.32 -7.83 -10.92
CA ALA A 339 -2.73 -7.25 -12.13
C ALA A 339 -2.35 -5.79 -11.92
N VAL A 340 -3.29 -4.96 -11.47
CA VAL A 340 -3.06 -3.53 -11.25
C VAL A 340 -2.29 -3.26 -9.96
N GLY A 341 -2.62 -3.98 -8.88
CA GLY A 341 -2.05 -3.74 -7.55
C GLY A 341 -0.55 -4.01 -7.53
N LEU A 342 -0.13 -5.19 -7.99
CA LEU A 342 1.29 -5.54 -8.04
C LEU A 342 2.04 -4.73 -9.11
N ALA A 343 1.40 -4.42 -10.25
CA ALA A 343 2.01 -3.52 -11.23
C ALA A 343 2.25 -2.11 -10.67
N GLY A 344 1.48 -1.69 -9.65
CA GLY A 344 1.67 -0.42 -8.95
C GLY A 344 3.03 -0.28 -8.23
N LEU A 345 3.73 -1.39 -7.98
CA LEU A 345 5.11 -1.36 -7.46
C LEU A 345 6.11 -0.73 -8.43
N SER A 346 5.73 -0.56 -9.70
CA SER A 346 6.53 0.15 -10.70
C SER A 346 6.88 1.59 -10.32
N ALA A 347 6.05 2.21 -9.48
CA ALA A 347 6.31 3.53 -8.92
C ALA A 347 7.66 3.62 -8.18
N ILE A 348 8.20 2.53 -7.64
CA ILE A 348 9.55 2.53 -7.03
C ILE A 348 10.61 2.93 -8.06
N GLY A 349 10.58 2.31 -9.24
CA GLY A 349 11.48 2.66 -10.34
C GLY A 349 11.28 4.08 -10.82
N GLN A 350 10.02 4.49 -10.92
CA GLN A 350 9.65 5.85 -11.26
C GLN A 350 10.16 6.88 -10.24
N GLY A 351 10.12 6.55 -8.95
CA GLY A 351 10.68 7.36 -7.87
C GLY A 351 12.19 7.52 -7.97
N ILE A 352 12.91 6.45 -8.33
CA ILE A 352 14.37 6.47 -8.57
C ILE A 352 14.72 7.38 -9.76
N ALA A 353 14.00 7.23 -10.88
CA ALA A 353 14.15 8.10 -12.05
C ALA A 353 13.79 9.55 -11.71
N GLY A 354 12.69 9.75 -10.97
CA GLY A 354 12.22 11.05 -10.51
C GLY A 354 13.20 11.76 -9.61
N ALA A 355 13.81 11.06 -8.64
CA ALA A 355 14.86 11.61 -7.78
C ALA A 355 16.07 12.10 -8.60
N SER A 356 16.50 11.33 -9.59
CA SER A 356 17.58 11.75 -10.51
C SER A 356 17.16 12.91 -11.41
N GLY A 357 15.89 12.93 -11.84
CA GLY A 357 15.29 14.03 -12.60
C GLY A 357 15.26 15.33 -11.80
N ILE A 358 14.89 15.27 -10.51
CA ILE A 358 14.92 16.40 -9.58
C ILE A 358 16.34 16.93 -9.43
N ALA A 359 17.32 16.05 -9.18
CA ALA A 359 18.72 16.45 -9.04
C ALA A 359 19.26 17.09 -10.33
N ALA A 360 18.99 16.50 -11.51
CA ALA A 360 19.41 17.11 -12.77
C ALA A 360 18.70 18.44 -13.06
N THR A 361 17.44 18.57 -12.65
CA THR A 361 16.67 19.82 -12.77
C THR A 361 17.20 20.90 -11.84
N SER A 362 17.74 20.52 -10.67
CA SER A 362 18.34 21.49 -9.75
C SER A 362 19.59 22.12 -10.32
N GLU A 363 20.37 21.36 -11.09
CA GLU A 363 21.54 21.88 -11.78
C GLU A 363 21.16 22.66 -13.05
N ASN A 364 20.22 22.14 -13.84
CA ASN A 364 19.82 22.72 -15.12
C ASN A 364 18.31 22.58 -15.37
N GLU A 365 17.59 23.70 -15.38
CA GLU A 365 16.14 23.70 -15.56
C GLU A 365 15.65 23.04 -16.86
N ALA A 366 16.46 23.07 -17.92
CA ALA A 366 16.12 22.43 -19.19
C ALA A 366 16.02 20.89 -19.06
N MET A 367 16.54 20.31 -17.97
CA MET A 367 16.40 18.90 -17.65
C MET A 367 15.03 18.53 -17.10
N PHE A 368 14.20 19.48 -16.68
CA PHE A 368 12.89 19.19 -16.09
C PHE A 368 12.04 18.30 -17.02
N GLY A 369 11.78 18.77 -18.25
CA GLY A 369 10.97 18.01 -19.21
C GLY A 369 11.60 16.65 -19.58
N LYS A 370 12.93 16.60 -19.73
CA LYS A 370 13.63 15.35 -20.06
C LYS A 370 13.56 14.34 -18.91
N GLY A 371 13.74 14.81 -17.67
CA GLY A 371 13.61 13.99 -16.47
C GLY A 371 12.20 13.43 -16.33
N VAL A 372 11.17 14.24 -16.58
CA VAL A 372 9.77 13.78 -16.58
C VAL A 372 9.55 12.67 -17.61
N VAL A 373 10.10 12.79 -18.83
CA VAL A 373 10.02 11.73 -19.84
C VAL A 373 10.67 10.42 -19.35
N PHE A 374 11.87 10.49 -18.78
CA PHE A 374 12.54 9.30 -18.23
C PHE A 374 11.76 8.66 -17.07
N ALA A 375 11.15 9.47 -16.21
CA ALA A 375 10.30 8.96 -15.14
C ALA A 375 9.03 8.29 -15.70
N ALA A 376 8.32 8.95 -16.62
CA ALA A 376 7.08 8.44 -17.21
C ALA A 376 7.25 7.12 -17.96
N VAL A 377 8.44 6.84 -18.49
CA VAL A 377 8.75 5.56 -19.15
C VAL A 377 8.59 4.36 -18.19
N CYS A 378 8.81 4.56 -16.88
CA CYS A 378 8.57 3.54 -15.85
C CYS A 378 7.08 3.28 -15.56
N GLU A 379 6.17 4.08 -16.11
CA GLU A 379 4.73 3.94 -15.92
C GLU A 379 4.11 2.84 -16.80
N THR A 380 4.80 2.46 -17.89
CA THR A 380 4.32 1.46 -18.87
C THR A 380 3.88 0.14 -18.20
N GLN A 381 4.61 -0.32 -17.19
CA GLN A 381 4.27 -1.50 -16.39
C GLN A 381 2.92 -1.39 -15.69
N ALA A 382 2.63 -0.23 -15.07
CA ALA A 382 1.36 0.03 -14.42
C ALA A 382 0.22 0.03 -15.45
N ILE A 383 0.46 0.62 -16.62
CA ILE A 383 -0.49 0.63 -17.73
C ILE A 383 -0.78 -0.79 -18.23
N TYR A 384 0.22 -1.68 -18.30
CA TYR A 384 0.00 -3.08 -18.65
C TYR A 384 -0.86 -3.82 -17.63
N GLY A 385 -0.63 -3.59 -16.33
CA GLY A 385 -1.47 -4.13 -15.26
C GLY A 385 -2.91 -3.64 -15.35
N LEU A 386 -3.11 -2.34 -15.56
CA LEU A 386 -4.42 -1.73 -15.75
C LEU A 386 -5.12 -2.28 -17.01
N LEU A 387 -4.41 -2.39 -18.12
CA LEU A 387 -4.93 -2.94 -19.38
C LEU A 387 -5.43 -4.37 -19.18
N VAL A 388 -4.63 -5.25 -18.56
CA VAL A 388 -5.04 -6.64 -18.30
C VAL A 388 -6.24 -6.68 -17.36
N ALA A 389 -6.29 -5.84 -16.32
CA ALA A 389 -7.46 -5.74 -15.46
C ALA A 389 -8.72 -5.35 -16.23
N ILE A 390 -8.63 -4.36 -17.13
CA ILE A 390 -9.76 -3.92 -17.97
C ILE A 390 -10.17 -5.00 -18.97
N LEU A 391 -9.22 -5.64 -19.65
CA LEU A 391 -9.50 -6.74 -20.58
C LEU A 391 -10.18 -7.91 -19.85
N MET A 392 -9.67 -8.27 -18.68
CA MET A 392 -10.30 -9.27 -17.84
C MET A 392 -11.73 -8.89 -17.49
N MET A 393 -11.99 -7.65 -17.05
CA MET A 393 -13.35 -7.20 -16.76
C MET A 393 -14.25 -7.22 -18.00
N ALA A 394 -13.75 -6.79 -19.15
CA ALA A 394 -14.52 -6.74 -20.39
C ALA A 394 -14.96 -8.14 -20.84
N PHE A 395 -14.03 -9.08 -20.86
CA PHE A 395 -14.26 -10.39 -21.49
C PHE A 395 -14.70 -11.49 -20.51
N THR A 396 -14.66 -11.25 -19.20
CA THR A 396 -15.31 -12.14 -18.22
C THR A 396 -16.78 -11.82 -18.01
N GLY A 397 -17.29 -10.80 -18.71
CA GLY A 397 -18.66 -10.32 -18.58
C GLY A 397 -18.88 -9.35 -17.43
N ILE A 398 -17.82 -8.92 -16.73
CA ILE A 398 -17.94 -7.96 -15.63
C ILE A 398 -18.51 -6.65 -16.14
N ILE A 399 -17.97 -6.09 -17.23
CA ILE A 399 -18.44 -4.81 -17.77
C ILE A 399 -19.83 -4.92 -18.40
N THR A 400 -20.15 -6.04 -19.05
CA THR A 400 -21.42 -6.23 -19.76
C THR A 400 -22.57 -6.67 -18.84
N GLY A 401 -22.27 -7.21 -17.66
CA GLY A 401 -23.25 -7.84 -16.77
C GLY A 401 -23.62 -9.28 -17.17
N ASP A 402 -23.16 -9.76 -18.33
CA ASP A 402 -23.39 -11.10 -18.83
C ASP A 402 -22.28 -12.05 -18.35
N PHE A 403 -22.42 -12.61 -17.15
CA PHE A 403 -21.41 -13.48 -16.55
C PHE A 403 -21.37 -14.89 -17.18
N VAL A 404 -20.88 -15.01 -18.41
CA VAL A 404 -20.82 -16.27 -19.19
C VAL A 404 -19.63 -17.17 -18.78
N THR A 405 -18.88 -16.82 -17.74
CA THR A 405 -17.62 -17.49 -17.38
C THR A 405 -17.78 -18.63 -16.37
N THR A 406 -16.92 -19.65 -16.52
CA THR A 406 -16.83 -20.78 -15.58
C THR A 406 -15.84 -20.49 -14.45
N VAL A 407 -16.00 -21.16 -13.31
CA VAL A 407 -15.11 -20.97 -12.15
C VAL A 407 -13.64 -21.26 -12.47
N SER A 408 -13.36 -22.26 -13.32
CA SER A 408 -12.00 -22.58 -13.75
C SER A 408 -11.35 -21.45 -14.54
N VAL A 409 -12.12 -20.78 -15.41
CA VAL A 409 -11.69 -19.59 -16.15
C VAL A 409 -11.39 -18.44 -15.18
N GLY A 410 -12.25 -18.22 -14.18
CA GLY A 410 -12.02 -17.22 -13.13
C GLY A 410 -10.72 -17.48 -12.35
N ILE A 411 -10.48 -18.71 -11.92
CA ILE A 411 -9.25 -19.09 -11.19
C ILE A 411 -8.02 -18.92 -12.09
N ALA A 412 -8.07 -19.37 -13.34
CA ALA A 412 -6.96 -19.24 -14.28
C ALA A 412 -6.63 -17.77 -14.59
N SER A 413 -7.62 -16.88 -14.53
CA SER A 413 -7.43 -15.43 -14.69
C SER A 413 -6.57 -14.81 -13.58
N ILE A 414 -6.47 -15.43 -12.40
CA ILE A 414 -5.49 -15.04 -11.37
C ILE A 414 -4.06 -15.22 -11.88
N GLY A 415 -3.79 -16.27 -12.66
CA GLY A 415 -2.49 -16.50 -13.29
C GLY A 415 -2.12 -15.39 -14.27
N ALA A 416 -3.07 -14.89 -15.05
CA ALA A 416 -2.86 -13.75 -15.93
C ALA A 416 -2.53 -12.47 -15.14
N GLY A 417 -3.27 -12.21 -14.06
CA GLY A 417 -3.02 -11.08 -13.17
C GLY A 417 -1.65 -11.12 -12.49
N LEU A 418 -1.24 -12.28 -11.99
CA LEU A 418 0.08 -12.47 -11.40
C LEU A 418 1.20 -12.29 -12.43
N ALA A 419 1.04 -12.80 -13.65
CA ALA A 419 2.07 -12.71 -14.69
C ALA A 419 2.40 -11.25 -15.05
N VAL A 420 1.37 -10.42 -15.29
CA VAL A 420 1.57 -9.00 -15.60
C VAL A 420 1.94 -8.18 -14.35
N GLY A 421 1.28 -8.46 -13.22
CA GLY A 421 1.47 -7.72 -11.98
C GLY A 421 2.90 -7.86 -11.42
N LEU A 422 3.42 -9.10 -11.36
CA LEU A 422 4.81 -9.34 -10.97
C LEU A 422 5.81 -8.86 -12.03
N GLY A 423 5.42 -8.85 -13.31
CA GLY A 423 6.19 -8.20 -14.38
C GLY A 423 6.47 -6.71 -14.09
N GLY A 424 5.61 -6.06 -13.30
CA GLY A 424 5.77 -4.66 -12.89
C GLY A 424 7.03 -4.37 -12.08
N PHE A 425 7.62 -5.34 -11.40
CA PHE A 425 8.89 -5.16 -10.67
C PHE A 425 10.07 -4.82 -11.59
N SER A 426 9.99 -5.18 -12.88
CA SER A 426 11.03 -4.81 -13.87
C SER A 426 11.22 -3.29 -13.98
N ALA A 427 10.20 -2.50 -13.64
CA ALA A 427 10.28 -1.04 -13.63
C ALA A 427 11.34 -0.52 -12.64
N ILE A 428 11.71 -1.26 -11.59
CA ILE A 428 12.82 -0.87 -10.69
C ILE A 428 14.13 -0.80 -11.49
N GLY A 429 14.42 -1.81 -12.31
CA GLY A 429 15.59 -1.82 -13.19
C GLY A 429 15.52 -0.74 -14.27
N GLN A 430 14.31 -0.48 -14.79
CA GLN A 430 14.06 0.62 -15.72
C GLN A 430 14.33 1.97 -15.09
N GLY A 431 13.90 2.18 -13.84
CA GLY A 431 14.16 3.37 -13.05
C GLY A 431 15.64 3.64 -12.84
N ILE A 432 16.43 2.61 -12.53
CA ILE A 432 17.89 2.70 -12.40
C ILE A 432 18.55 3.07 -13.73
N THR A 433 18.07 2.50 -14.83
CA THR A 433 18.56 2.80 -16.18
C THR A 433 18.19 4.23 -16.59
N CYS A 434 16.96 4.66 -16.30
CA CYS A 434 16.48 6.02 -16.50
C CYS A 434 17.28 7.03 -15.67
N ALA A 435 17.59 6.74 -14.40
CA ALA A 435 18.44 7.56 -13.55
C ALA A 435 19.82 7.79 -14.17
N SER A 436 20.46 6.72 -14.64
CA SER A 436 21.75 6.81 -15.36
C SER A 436 21.61 7.57 -16.68
N GLY A 437 20.49 7.38 -17.39
CA GLY A 437 20.15 8.09 -18.62
C GLY A 437 19.96 9.60 -18.42
N ILE A 438 19.33 10.01 -17.33
CA ILE A 438 19.18 11.41 -16.92
C ILE A 438 20.55 12.03 -16.68
N ALA A 439 21.42 11.36 -15.92
CA ALA A 439 22.80 11.82 -15.66
C ALA A 439 23.66 11.91 -16.94
N ALA A 440 23.49 10.98 -17.88
CA ALA A 440 24.14 11.06 -19.18
C ALA A 440 23.58 12.23 -20.03
N THR A 441 22.27 12.41 -20.03
CA THR A 441 21.57 13.45 -20.79
C THR A 441 21.84 14.86 -20.28
N SER A 442 22.06 15.03 -18.97
CA SER A 442 22.42 16.33 -18.38
C SER A 442 23.78 16.83 -18.86
N ARG A 443 24.71 15.91 -19.12
CA ARG A 443 26.05 16.21 -19.66
C ARG A 443 26.06 16.27 -21.19
N HIS A 444 25.34 15.34 -21.83
CA HIS A 444 25.29 15.18 -23.28
C HIS A 444 23.83 15.04 -23.74
N PRO A 445 23.17 16.15 -24.13
CA PRO A 445 21.76 16.15 -24.53
C PRO A 445 21.38 15.14 -25.62
N GLU A 446 22.31 14.86 -26.53
CA GLU A 446 22.18 13.90 -27.63
C GLU A 446 22.18 12.42 -27.19
N ALA A 447 22.60 12.12 -25.96
CA ALA A 447 22.57 10.78 -25.39
C ALA A 447 21.15 10.29 -25.06
N MET A 448 20.18 11.21 -24.91
CA MET A 448 18.82 10.90 -24.44
C MET A 448 18.17 9.75 -25.21
N GLY A 449 18.21 9.78 -26.55
CA GLY A 449 17.61 8.73 -27.37
C GLY A 449 18.24 7.35 -27.12
N ARG A 450 19.57 7.30 -26.99
CA ARG A 450 20.30 6.04 -26.71
C ARG A 450 20.00 5.53 -25.30
N SER A 451 19.90 6.43 -24.33
CA SER A 451 19.53 6.09 -22.96
C SER A 451 18.11 5.55 -22.85
N LEU A 452 17.16 6.10 -23.60
CA LEU A 452 15.79 5.59 -23.66
C LEU A 452 15.72 4.18 -24.26
N VAL A 453 16.56 3.87 -25.26
CA VAL A 453 16.67 2.50 -25.80
C VAL A 453 17.10 1.51 -24.72
N PHE A 454 18.08 1.86 -23.88
CA PHE A 454 18.47 0.99 -22.77
C PHE A 454 17.36 0.83 -21.72
N ALA A 455 16.61 1.90 -21.42
CA ALA A 455 15.45 1.81 -20.53
C ALA A 455 14.37 0.87 -21.08
N ALA A 456 14.13 0.90 -22.41
CA ALA A 456 13.22 -0.03 -23.07
C ALA A 456 13.71 -1.50 -23.02
N MET A 457 15.01 -1.76 -22.89
CA MET A 457 15.50 -3.14 -22.77
C MET A 457 15.00 -3.82 -21.48
N SER A 458 14.95 -3.10 -20.36
CA SER A 458 14.37 -3.62 -19.11
C SER A 458 12.86 -3.86 -19.20
N GLU A 459 12.17 -3.18 -20.11
CA GLU A 459 10.73 -3.33 -20.34
C GLU A 459 10.38 -4.70 -20.96
N THR A 460 11.32 -5.34 -21.66
CA THR A 460 11.12 -6.66 -22.28
C THR A 460 10.54 -7.69 -21.31
N PHE A 461 10.97 -7.67 -20.04
CA PHE A 461 10.48 -8.59 -19.02
C PHE A 461 9.02 -8.31 -18.61
N ALA A 462 8.60 -7.04 -18.58
CA ALA A 462 7.20 -6.69 -18.39
C ALA A 462 6.35 -7.14 -19.60
N ILE A 463 6.88 -6.99 -20.82
CA ILE A 463 6.22 -7.43 -22.04
C ILE A 463 6.06 -8.96 -22.05
N PHE A 464 7.02 -9.73 -21.52
CA PHE A 464 6.83 -11.18 -21.34
C PHE A 464 5.70 -11.50 -20.36
N GLY A 465 5.60 -10.76 -19.24
CA GLY A 465 4.47 -10.88 -18.31
C GLY A 465 3.13 -10.57 -18.96
N LEU A 466 3.05 -9.47 -19.72
CA LEU A 466 1.88 -9.08 -20.50
C LEU A 466 1.51 -10.14 -21.56
N LEU A 467 2.50 -10.64 -22.31
CA LEU A 467 2.31 -11.66 -23.32
C LEU A 467 1.73 -12.94 -22.69
N VAL A 468 2.32 -13.41 -21.60
CA VAL A 468 1.81 -14.59 -20.87
C VAL A 468 0.39 -14.34 -20.36
N ALA A 469 0.10 -13.16 -19.82
CA ALA A 469 -1.26 -12.81 -19.41
C ALA A 469 -2.24 -12.88 -20.59
N ILE A 470 -1.92 -12.28 -21.74
CA ILE A 470 -2.75 -12.33 -22.94
C ILE A 470 -2.93 -13.77 -23.45
N LEU A 471 -1.86 -14.57 -23.47
CA LEU A 471 -1.92 -15.97 -23.91
C LEU A 471 -2.78 -16.83 -22.98
N ILE A 472 -2.74 -16.57 -21.67
CA ILE A 472 -3.64 -17.23 -20.70
C ILE A 472 -5.08 -16.84 -21.03
N LEU A 473 -5.39 -15.54 -21.16
CA LEU A 473 -6.75 -15.09 -21.47
C LEU A 473 -7.25 -15.66 -22.80
N PHE A 474 -6.40 -15.69 -23.82
CA PHE A 474 -6.71 -16.27 -25.12
C PHE A 474 -6.92 -17.78 -25.05
N GLY A 475 -6.03 -18.52 -24.37
CA GLY A 475 -6.12 -19.97 -24.21
C GLY A 475 -7.35 -20.40 -23.41
N LEU A 476 -7.88 -19.53 -22.55
CA LEU A 476 -9.13 -19.74 -21.83
C LEU A 476 -10.38 -19.46 -22.67
N GLY A 477 -10.23 -18.98 -23.91
CA GLY A 477 -11.35 -18.60 -24.78
C GLY A 477 -12.09 -17.34 -24.31
N ILE A 478 -11.50 -16.56 -23.39
CA ILE A 478 -12.13 -15.37 -22.80
C ILE A 478 -12.49 -14.34 -23.89
N PHE A 479 -11.63 -14.16 -24.89
CA PHE A 479 -11.87 -13.22 -26.00
C PHE A 479 -12.95 -13.68 -27.01
N SER A 480 -13.44 -14.90 -26.89
CA SER A 480 -14.46 -15.48 -27.78
C SER A 480 -15.84 -15.64 -27.12
N LEU A 481 -15.98 -15.20 -25.87
CA LEU A 481 -17.22 -15.27 -25.09
C LEU A 481 -18.17 -14.10 -25.36
#